data_AF-A0A163AV26-F1
#
_entry.id   AF-A0A163AV26-F1
#
_cell.length_a   1.000
_cell.length_b   1.000
_cell.length_c   1.000
_cell.angle_alpha   90.00
_cell.angle_beta   90.00
_cell.angle_gamma   90.00
#
_symmetry.space_group_name_H-M   'P 1'
#
loop_
_entity.id
_entity.type
_entity.pdbx_description
1 polymer ?
#
loop_
_entity_poly.entity_id
_entity_poly.type
_entity_poly.pdbx_seq_one_letter_code
_entity_poly.pdbx_strand_id
1 'polypeptide(L)'
;MFQRSLLRASRQAAARPAACAPLRQHVADTRTRTRAAAPAIRWYSDPPAAKEGEAAAKPEDAPKDESAQLKEQLEKKDKEIVDLKDKYLRSVADFRNLQERTARETKAAKDFAIQRFARDLVESVDNLDRALSTVAPEKLNGDNADLTSLHEGVKMTDGILINTLKKHGLERFDPSDAGDKFDPNVHEAVFMAPQPGKEDGIVFFTQQKGFLLNGRVLRPAKVGVVKNA
;
A
#
# COMPACT_ATOMS: atom_id res chain seq x y z
N MET A 1 -24.50 -67.04 -7.18
CA MET A 1 -24.62 -67.43 -8.60
C MET A 1 -24.76 -66.14 -9.40
N PHE A 2 -23.89 -65.64 -10.26
CA PHE A 2 -22.63 -65.99 -10.94
C PHE A 2 -21.97 -64.60 -11.21
N GLN A 3 -20.67 -64.37 -11.03
CA GLN A 3 -19.64 -64.44 -12.10
C GLN A 3 -20.12 -63.81 -13.43
N ARG A 4 -19.44 -62.88 -14.10
CA ARG A 4 -18.00 -62.80 -14.37
C ARG A 4 -17.68 -61.48 -15.09
N SER A 5 -16.44 -61.06 -14.91
CA SER A 5 -15.64 -60.15 -15.72
C SER A 5 -15.66 -60.45 -17.23
N LEU A 6 -15.38 -59.43 -18.07
CA LEU A 6 -14.15 -59.31 -18.88
C LEU A 6 -14.29 -58.23 -19.99
N LEU A 7 -13.47 -57.17 -19.85
CA LEU A 7 -12.63 -56.54 -20.88
C LEU A 7 -13.07 -56.54 -22.36
N ARG A 8 -13.19 -55.34 -22.95
CA ARG A 8 -12.44 -55.02 -24.19
C ARG A 8 -12.27 -53.51 -24.41
N ALA A 9 -11.05 -53.14 -24.78
CA ALA A 9 -10.54 -51.80 -24.98
C ALA A 9 -10.62 -51.34 -26.46
N SER A 10 -10.74 -50.02 -26.67
CA SER A 10 -10.15 -49.24 -27.79
C SER A 10 -10.59 -47.77 -27.66
N ARG A 11 -9.71 -46.85 -27.23
CA ARG A 11 -8.86 -45.95 -28.03
C ARG A 11 -9.60 -44.79 -28.72
N GLN A 12 -9.06 -43.58 -28.44
CA GLN A 12 -9.17 -42.28 -29.14
C GLN A 12 -10.50 -41.54 -28.99
N ALA A 13 -10.56 -40.21 -28.83
CA ALA A 13 -9.59 -39.16 -28.57
C ALA A 13 -10.45 -37.94 -28.18
N ALA A 14 -10.22 -37.33 -27.02
CA ALA A 14 -10.87 -36.09 -26.62
C ALA A 14 -9.82 -35.09 -26.15
N ALA A 15 -10.03 -33.84 -26.53
CA ALA A 15 -9.03 -32.84 -26.77
C ALA A 15 -8.91 -31.82 -25.62
N ARG A 16 -7.66 -31.41 -25.33
CA ARG A 16 -7.18 -30.13 -24.74
C ARG A 16 -7.43 -29.87 -23.23
N PRO A 17 -6.67 -28.95 -22.60
CA PRO A 17 -5.21 -28.92 -22.47
C PRO A 17 -4.73 -28.67 -21.02
N ALA A 18 -3.41 -28.72 -20.84
CA ALA A 18 -2.65 -28.69 -19.60
C ALA A 18 -2.86 -27.45 -18.71
N ALA A 19 -2.84 -27.69 -17.40
CA ALA A 19 -2.67 -26.68 -16.36
C ALA A 19 -1.28 -26.02 -16.43
N CYS A 20 -1.28 -24.70 -16.31
CA CYS A 20 -0.13 -23.82 -16.40
C CYS A 20 0.69 -23.89 -15.10
N ALA A 21 1.94 -24.35 -15.19
CA ALA A 21 2.96 -24.23 -14.14
C ALA A 21 3.68 -22.87 -14.27
N PRO A 22 4.17 -22.26 -13.18
CA PRO A 22 4.78 -20.95 -13.24
C PRO A 22 6.15 -20.96 -13.94
N LEU A 23 6.30 -20.05 -14.89
CA LEU A 23 7.54 -19.71 -15.59
C LEU A 23 8.64 -19.28 -14.62
N ARG A 24 9.70 -20.09 -14.56
CA ARG A 24 11.01 -19.69 -14.04
C ARG A 24 11.76 -18.97 -15.16
N GLN A 25 12.00 -17.68 -15.01
CA GLN A 25 12.74 -16.89 -16.00
C GLN A 25 14.19 -17.40 -16.09
N HIS A 26 14.56 -17.91 -17.26
CA HIS A 26 15.94 -18.12 -17.67
C HIS A 26 16.51 -16.77 -18.13
N VAL A 27 17.45 -16.22 -17.37
CA VAL A 27 18.40 -15.23 -17.90
C VAL A 27 19.63 -16.02 -18.34
N ALA A 28 19.98 -15.89 -19.62
CA ALA A 28 21.10 -16.56 -20.24
C ALA A 28 22.43 -15.93 -19.79
N ASP A 29 23.22 -16.68 -19.02
CA ASP A 29 24.62 -16.34 -18.73
C ASP A 29 25.52 -16.79 -19.89
N THR A 30 25.93 -15.85 -20.74
CA THR A 30 27.10 -15.99 -21.60
C THR A 30 28.34 -15.49 -20.85
N ARG A 31 29.03 -16.40 -20.14
CA ARG A 31 30.39 -16.13 -19.65
C ARG A 31 31.34 -17.26 -20.03
N THR A 32 32.29 -16.86 -20.87
CA THR A 32 33.49 -17.57 -21.28
C THR A 32 34.20 -18.22 -20.09
N ARG A 33 34.47 -19.52 -20.24
CA ARG A 33 35.14 -20.39 -19.29
C ARG A 33 36.65 -20.16 -19.33
N THR A 34 37.18 -19.29 -18.47
CA THR A 34 38.60 -19.29 -18.12
C THR A 34 38.80 -20.06 -16.82
N ARG A 35 39.50 -21.19 -16.92
CA ARG A 35 39.78 -22.14 -15.84
C ARG A 35 40.98 -21.61 -15.05
N ALA A 36 40.76 -20.96 -13.92
CA ALA A 36 41.81 -20.61 -12.96
C ALA A 36 41.88 -21.68 -11.86
N ALA A 37 43.06 -22.26 -11.67
CA ALA A 37 43.35 -23.27 -10.66
C ALA A 37 43.37 -22.64 -9.26
N ALA A 38 42.68 -23.25 -8.30
CA ALA A 38 42.77 -22.93 -6.88
C ALA A 38 43.83 -23.85 -6.22
N PRO A 39 44.81 -23.33 -5.45
CA PRO A 39 45.70 -24.18 -4.68
C PRO A 39 44.98 -24.75 -3.45
N ALA A 40 45.17 -26.04 -3.24
CA ALA A 40 44.69 -26.76 -2.06
C ALA A 40 45.48 -26.32 -0.82
N ILE A 41 44.81 -25.76 0.19
CA ILE A 41 45.36 -25.63 1.54
C ILE A 41 44.80 -26.79 2.34
N ARG A 42 45.59 -27.87 2.39
CA ARG A 42 45.34 -29.05 3.20
C ARG A 42 45.98 -28.76 4.56
N TRP A 43 45.17 -28.54 5.60
CA TRP A 43 45.65 -28.44 6.98
C TRP A 43 46.09 -29.83 7.43
N TYR A 44 47.38 -30.12 7.28
CA TYR A 44 48.02 -31.29 7.88
C TYR A 44 48.50 -30.88 9.27
N SER A 45 47.87 -31.41 10.30
CA SER A 45 48.43 -31.40 11.66
C SER A 45 49.24 -32.67 11.81
N ASP A 46 50.55 -32.60 11.56
CA ASP A 46 51.50 -33.60 12.07
C ASP A 46 51.75 -33.33 13.56
N PRO A 47 51.66 -34.33 14.46
CA PRO A 47 52.13 -34.18 15.83
C PRO A 47 53.67 -34.32 15.86
N PRO A 48 54.41 -33.42 16.52
CA PRO A 48 55.85 -33.62 16.70
C PRO A 48 56.09 -34.67 17.79
N ALA A 49 56.79 -35.74 17.42
CA ALA A 49 57.39 -36.69 18.34
C ALA A 49 58.54 -36.01 19.11
N ALA A 50 58.42 -35.91 20.43
CA ALA A 50 59.49 -35.49 21.33
C ALA A 50 60.32 -36.71 21.78
N LYS A 51 61.65 -36.60 21.69
CA LYS A 51 62.62 -37.45 22.41
C LYS A 51 62.94 -36.80 23.76
N GLU A 52 63.08 -37.65 24.76
CA GLU A 52 63.39 -37.37 26.16
C GLU A 52 64.79 -36.77 26.39
N GLY A 53 64.91 -35.95 27.43
CA GLY A 53 66.15 -35.40 27.99
C GLY A 53 65.85 -34.57 29.24
N GLU A 54 66.23 -35.11 30.39
CA GLU A 54 65.80 -34.77 31.75
C GLU A 54 66.59 -33.63 32.45
N ALA A 55 65.98 -33.11 33.52
CA ALA A 55 66.54 -32.39 34.68
C ALA A 55 66.71 -30.86 34.61
N ALA A 56 65.84 -30.13 35.31
CA ALA A 56 66.13 -29.61 36.67
C ALA A 56 64.96 -28.77 37.20
N ALA A 57 64.62 -29.00 38.47
CA ALA A 57 63.46 -28.47 39.16
C ALA A 57 63.74 -27.18 39.95
N LYS A 58 62.65 -26.38 40.09
CA LYS A 58 62.30 -25.34 41.07
C LYS A 58 62.87 -23.91 40.90
N PRO A 59 62.16 -22.85 41.39
CA PRO A 59 60.88 -22.83 42.12
C PRO A 59 59.77 -21.95 41.50
N GLU A 60 58.60 -22.06 42.13
CA GLU A 60 57.33 -21.37 41.91
C GLU A 60 57.43 -19.83 42.08
N ASP A 61 57.01 -19.05 41.07
CA ASP A 61 56.34 -17.74 41.26
C ASP A 61 55.94 -17.13 39.89
N ALA A 62 54.75 -17.44 39.35
CA ALA A 62 54.13 -16.67 38.24
C ALA A 62 52.63 -16.94 37.87
N PRO A 63 51.72 -17.53 38.68
CA PRO A 63 50.34 -17.73 38.20
C PRO A 63 49.47 -16.44 38.26
N LYS A 64 50.00 -15.30 38.73
CA LYS A 64 49.21 -14.08 38.95
C LYS A 64 49.07 -13.17 37.70
N ASP A 65 50.05 -13.14 36.80
CA ASP A 65 50.00 -12.23 35.64
C ASP A 65 49.13 -12.76 34.49
N GLU A 66 49.21 -14.06 34.17
CA GLU A 66 48.33 -14.66 33.15
C GLU A 66 46.86 -14.65 33.60
N SER A 67 46.60 -14.89 34.89
CA SER A 67 45.25 -14.83 35.44
C SER A 67 44.69 -13.40 35.51
N ALA A 68 45.54 -12.37 35.64
CA ALA A 68 45.12 -10.98 35.54
C ALA A 68 44.82 -10.57 34.09
N GLN A 69 45.66 -10.96 33.12
CA GLN A 69 45.44 -10.71 31.70
C GLN A 69 44.17 -11.40 31.17
N LEU A 70 43.90 -12.64 31.60
CA LEU A 70 42.68 -13.36 31.25
C LEU A 70 41.42 -12.67 31.81
N LYS A 71 41.48 -12.11 33.03
CA LYS A 71 40.36 -11.34 33.61
C LYS A 71 40.10 -10.05 32.84
N GLU A 72 41.13 -9.31 32.46
CA GLU A 72 40.96 -8.12 31.62
C GLU A 72 40.37 -8.45 30.23
N GLN A 73 40.77 -9.57 29.64
CA GLN A 73 40.20 -10.04 28.37
C GLN A 73 38.72 -10.42 28.54
N LEU A 74 38.36 -11.09 29.62
CA LEU A 74 36.96 -11.42 29.94
C LEU A 74 36.13 -10.14 30.13
N GLU A 75 36.60 -9.16 30.89
CA GLU A 75 35.89 -7.90 31.08
C GLU A 75 35.71 -7.11 29.78
N LYS A 76 36.72 -7.13 28.88
CA LYS A 76 36.60 -6.52 27.54
C LYS A 76 35.54 -7.24 26.70
N LYS A 77 35.53 -8.58 26.74
CA LYS A 77 34.53 -9.40 26.04
C LYS A 77 33.12 -9.19 26.59
N ASP A 78 32.97 -9.05 27.91
CA ASP A 78 31.68 -8.78 28.54
C ASP A 78 31.14 -7.41 28.15
N LYS A 79 32.00 -6.38 28.11
CA LYS A 79 31.64 -5.05 27.59
C LYS A 79 31.24 -5.10 26.11
N GLU A 80 32.00 -5.79 25.27
CA GLU A 80 31.66 -6.02 23.86
C GLU A 80 30.29 -6.71 23.72
N ILE A 81 30.00 -7.71 24.55
CA ILE A 81 28.72 -8.43 24.55
C ILE A 81 27.56 -7.50 24.93
N VAL A 82 27.74 -6.64 25.94
CA VAL A 82 26.72 -5.67 26.35
C VAL A 82 26.45 -4.67 25.22
N ASP A 83 27.49 -4.13 24.60
CA ASP A 83 27.36 -3.18 23.48
C ASP A 83 26.69 -3.82 22.25
N LEU A 84 27.04 -5.07 21.93
CA LEU A 84 26.43 -5.82 20.83
C LEU A 84 24.96 -6.15 21.11
N LYS A 85 24.62 -6.50 22.36
CA LYS A 85 23.23 -6.74 22.76
C LYS A 85 22.40 -5.46 22.66
N ASP A 86 22.91 -4.31 23.09
CA ASP A 86 22.20 -3.03 22.96
C ASP A 86 21.98 -2.68 21.47
N LYS A 87 23.03 -2.77 20.65
CA LYS A 87 22.92 -2.57 19.19
C LYS A 87 21.92 -3.51 18.54
N TYR A 88 21.94 -4.79 18.93
CA TYR A 88 21.00 -5.78 18.42
C TYR A 88 19.56 -5.45 18.82
N LEU A 89 19.29 -5.19 20.10
CA LEU A 89 17.96 -4.84 20.59
C LEU A 89 17.42 -3.57 19.91
N ARG A 90 18.26 -2.56 19.74
CA ARG A 90 17.92 -1.35 18.98
C ARG A 90 17.59 -1.66 17.53
N SER A 91 18.43 -2.44 16.85
CA SER A 91 18.17 -2.83 15.44
C SER A 91 16.86 -3.61 15.27
N VAL A 92 16.51 -4.47 16.23
CA VAL A 92 15.25 -5.21 16.24
C VAL A 92 14.06 -4.27 16.46
N ALA A 93 14.19 -3.29 17.35
CA ALA A 93 13.17 -2.27 17.55
C ALA A 93 12.96 -1.41 16.29
N ASP A 94 14.04 -0.95 15.66
CA ASP A 94 13.99 -0.17 14.43
C ASP A 94 13.34 -0.95 13.28
N PHE A 95 13.67 -2.25 13.17
CA PHE A 95 13.07 -3.13 12.16
C PHE A 95 11.56 -3.31 12.38
N ARG A 96 11.11 -3.48 13.63
CA ARG A 96 9.67 -3.57 13.95
C ARG A 96 8.94 -2.26 13.63
N ASN A 97 9.52 -1.12 14.00
CA ASN A 97 8.97 0.20 13.67
C ASN A 97 8.86 0.40 12.15
N LEU A 98 9.87 -0.04 11.40
CA LEU A 98 9.87 0.01 9.93
C LEU A 98 8.77 -0.91 9.34
N GLN A 99 8.64 -2.14 9.86
CA GLN A 99 7.58 -3.05 9.42
C GLN A 99 6.18 -2.47 9.65
N GLU A 100 5.93 -1.90 10.83
CA GLU A 100 4.65 -1.27 11.12
C GLU A 100 4.38 -0.05 10.23
N ARG A 101 5.41 0.79 10.02
CA ARG A 101 5.32 1.96 9.15
C ARG A 101 5.03 1.56 7.71
N THR A 102 5.79 0.61 7.15
CA THR A 102 5.59 0.12 5.78
C THR A 102 4.23 -0.57 5.62
N ALA A 103 3.73 -1.28 6.64
CA ALA A 103 2.39 -1.84 6.62
C ALA A 103 1.30 -0.75 6.55
N ARG A 104 1.46 0.37 7.26
CA ARG A 104 0.53 1.52 7.18
C ARG A 104 0.63 2.24 5.83
N GLU A 105 1.84 2.49 5.33
CA GLU A 105 2.08 3.12 4.04
C GLU A 105 1.53 2.28 2.88
N THR A 106 1.71 0.96 2.90
CA THR A 106 1.17 0.06 1.87
C THR A 106 -0.35 -0.03 1.89
N LYS A 107 -0.98 0.02 3.07
CA LYS A 107 -2.45 0.14 3.18
C LYS A 107 -2.93 1.46 2.59
N ALA A 108 -2.36 2.58 3.02
CA ALA A 108 -2.70 3.90 2.49
C ALA A 108 -2.48 3.99 0.97
N ALA A 109 -1.39 3.43 0.45
CA ALA A 109 -1.12 3.40 -0.98
C ALA A 109 -2.19 2.61 -1.75
N LYS A 110 -2.74 1.53 -1.19
CA LYS A 110 -3.83 0.76 -1.80
C LYS A 110 -5.15 1.53 -1.75
N ASP A 111 -5.48 2.09 -0.59
CA ASP A 111 -6.74 2.81 -0.37
C ASP A 111 -6.84 4.08 -1.21
N PHE A 112 -5.70 4.71 -1.53
CA PHE A 112 -5.62 5.96 -2.30
C PHE A 112 -4.95 5.79 -3.69
N ALA A 113 -4.74 4.58 -4.17
CA ALA A 113 -4.12 4.33 -5.48
C ALA A 113 -4.91 4.99 -6.62
N ILE A 114 -6.24 4.98 -6.53
CA ILE A 114 -7.15 5.52 -7.55
C ILE A 114 -7.36 7.03 -7.45
N GLN A 115 -6.71 7.72 -6.51
CA GLN A 115 -6.97 9.14 -6.22
C GLN A 115 -6.82 10.04 -7.45
N ARG A 116 -5.75 9.85 -8.24
CA ARG A 116 -5.51 10.66 -9.44
C ARG A 116 -6.56 10.40 -10.52
N PHE A 117 -6.85 9.13 -10.77
CA PHE A 117 -7.88 8.73 -11.72
C PHE A 117 -9.27 9.25 -11.33
N ALA A 118 -9.59 9.17 -10.03
CA ALA A 118 -10.84 9.68 -9.50
C ALA A 118 -10.97 11.20 -9.66
N ARG A 119 -9.88 11.96 -9.49
CA ARG A 119 -9.88 13.42 -9.71
C ARG A 119 -10.25 13.77 -11.15
N ASP A 120 -9.65 13.07 -12.11
CA ASP A 120 -9.91 13.31 -13.54
C ASP A 120 -11.34 12.89 -13.93
N LEU A 121 -11.86 11.79 -13.35
CA LEU A 121 -13.25 11.37 -13.56
C LEU A 121 -14.28 12.34 -12.98
N VAL A 122 -13.99 12.92 -11.81
CA VAL A 122 -14.89 13.87 -11.15
C VAL A 122 -15.12 15.13 -12.01
N GLU A 123 -14.14 15.57 -12.81
CA GLU A 123 -14.34 16.64 -13.79
C GLU A 123 -15.35 16.26 -14.88
N SER A 124 -15.38 14.99 -15.29
CA SER A 124 -16.36 14.49 -16.25
C SER A 124 -17.78 14.45 -15.65
N VAL A 125 -17.91 14.08 -14.37
CA VAL A 125 -19.19 14.12 -13.64
C VAL A 125 -19.73 15.55 -13.58
N ASP A 126 -18.88 16.54 -13.26
CA ASP A 126 -19.29 17.94 -13.24
C ASP A 126 -19.74 18.45 -14.62
N ASN A 127 -19.14 17.95 -15.70
CA ASN A 127 -19.58 18.29 -17.05
C ASN A 127 -20.97 17.72 -17.35
N LEU A 128 -21.31 16.53 -16.85
CA LEU A 128 -22.65 15.96 -16.94
C LEU A 128 -23.66 16.77 -16.10
N ASP A 129 -23.32 17.14 -14.86
CA ASP A 129 -24.15 18.04 -14.04
C ASP A 129 -24.38 19.39 -14.73
N ARG A 130 -23.35 19.96 -15.35
CA ARG A 130 -23.46 21.20 -16.14
C ARG A 130 -24.35 21.01 -17.36
N ALA A 131 -24.24 19.89 -18.06
CA ALA A 131 -25.10 19.58 -19.19
C ALA A 131 -26.58 19.49 -18.75
N LEU A 132 -26.87 18.82 -17.62
CA LEU A 132 -28.22 18.71 -17.07
C LEU A 132 -28.80 20.06 -16.64
N SER A 133 -27.97 20.95 -16.06
CA SER A 133 -28.42 22.28 -15.63
C SER A 133 -28.58 23.32 -16.75
N THR A 134 -28.02 23.07 -17.94
CA THR A 134 -28.19 23.98 -19.09
C THR A 134 -29.60 23.91 -19.70
N VAL A 135 -30.30 22.79 -19.53
CA VAL A 135 -31.66 22.62 -20.05
C VAL A 135 -32.64 23.22 -19.06
N ALA A 136 -33.24 24.36 -19.43
CA ALA A 136 -34.26 25.01 -18.61
C ALA A 136 -35.48 24.08 -18.41
N PRO A 137 -36.05 24.01 -17.18
CA PRO A 137 -37.14 23.11 -16.85
C PRO A 137 -38.41 23.36 -17.68
N GLU A 138 -38.58 24.58 -18.19
CA GLU A 138 -39.69 24.97 -19.08
C GLU A 138 -39.65 24.23 -20.42
N LYS A 139 -38.46 23.90 -20.93
CA LYS A 139 -38.27 23.21 -22.23
C LYS A 139 -38.36 21.69 -22.12
N LEU A 140 -38.42 21.15 -20.91
CA LEU A 140 -38.58 19.71 -20.66
C LEU A 140 -40.03 19.25 -20.74
N ASN A 141 -40.98 20.18 -20.61
CA ASN A 141 -42.43 19.91 -20.54
C ASN A 141 -43.18 20.22 -21.84
N GLY A 142 -42.54 20.87 -22.82
CA GLY A 142 -43.19 21.36 -24.04
C GLY A 142 -42.42 21.00 -25.32
N ASP A 143 -43.16 20.46 -26.29
CA ASP A 143 -42.87 20.38 -27.72
C ASP A 143 -41.77 19.42 -28.24
N ASN A 144 -40.77 19.02 -27.45
CA ASN A 144 -39.64 18.21 -27.96
C ASN A 144 -39.39 16.91 -27.17
N ALA A 145 -40.09 15.84 -27.53
CA ALA A 145 -39.93 14.51 -26.92
C ALA A 145 -38.48 13.96 -26.99
N ASP A 146 -37.75 14.29 -28.06
CA ASP A 146 -36.36 13.88 -28.23
C ASP A 146 -35.41 14.54 -27.22
N LEU A 147 -35.69 15.78 -26.80
CA LEU A 147 -34.89 16.47 -25.79
C LEU A 147 -35.16 15.92 -24.39
N THR A 148 -36.42 15.61 -24.08
CA THR A 148 -36.80 15.03 -22.79
C THR A 148 -36.19 13.64 -22.62
N SER A 149 -36.25 12.80 -23.66
CA SER A 149 -35.63 11.46 -23.64
C SER A 149 -34.11 11.51 -23.56
N LEU A 150 -33.45 12.45 -24.25
CA LEU A 150 -32.01 12.67 -24.11
C LEU A 150 -31.63 13.10 -22.69
N HIS A 151 -32.35 14.07 -22.11
CA HIS A 151 -32.11 14.54 -20.75
C HIS A 151 -32.28 13.42 -19.72
N GLU A 152 -33.30 12.58 -19.87
CA GLU A 152 -33.49 11.39 -19.04
C GLU A 152 -32.34 10.38 -19.20
N GLY A 153 -31.90 10.11 -20.43
CA GLY A 153 -30.77 9.20 -20.69
C GLY A 153 -29.45 9.70 -20.07
N VAL A 154 -29.18 11.01 -20.12
CA VAL A 154 -28.01 11.60 -19.46
C VAL A 154 -28.13 11.49 -17.94
N LYS A 155 -29.31 11.77 -17.38
CA LYS A 155 -29.57 11.63 -15.93
C LYS A 155 -29.41 10.20 -15.43
N MET A 156 -29.84 9.21 -16.22
CA MET A 156 -29.62 7.79 -15.91
C MET A 156 -28.13 7.44 -15.91
N THR A 157 -27.39 7.94 -16.90
CA THR A 157 -25.94 7.70 -17.02
C THR A 157 -25.17 8.31 -15.84
N ASP A 158 -25.51 9.54 -15.43
CA ASP A 158 -24.95 10.18 -14.24
C ASP A 158 -25.23 9.36 -12.97
N GLY A 159 -26.48 8.91 -12.79
CA GLY A 159 -26.85 8.06 -11.66
C GLY A 159 -26.08 6.74 -11.62
N ILE A 160 -25.88 6.07 -12.76
CA ILE A 160 -25.07 4.85 -12.85
C ILE A 160 -23.62 5.15 -12.49
N LEU A 161 -23.05 6.25 -13.00
CA LEU A 161 -21.68 6.65 -12.74
C LEU A 161 -21.44 6.98 -11.26
N ILE A 162 -22.36 7.69 -10.62
CA ILE A 162 -22.27 7.96 -9.16
C ILE A 162 -22.34 6.66 -8.37
N ASN A 163 -23.20 5.72 -8.77
CA ASN A 163 -23.31 4.42 -8.12
C ASN A 163 -22.05 3.56 -8.30
N THR A 164 -21.36 3.64 -9.44
CA THR A 164 -20.08 2.95 -9.62
C THR A 164 -18.98 3.59 -8.80
N LEU A 165 -18.91 4.93 -8.74
CA LEU A 165 -17.95 5.65 -7.89
C LEU A 165 -18.13 5.30 -6.41
N LYS A 166 -19.37 5.23 -5.91
CA LYS A 166 -19.68 4.82 -4.53
C LYS A 166 -19.15 3.43 -4.19
N LYS A 167 -19.20 2.47 -5.12
CA LYS A 167 -18.63 1.12 -4.91
C LYS A 167 -17.11 1.14 -4.71
N HIS A 168 -16.43 2.16 -5.21
CA HIS A 168 -14.98 2.35 -5.05
C HIS A 168 -14.63 3.31 -3.89
N GLY A 169 -15.59 3.63 -3.02
CA GLY A 169 -15.37 4.48 -1.85
C GLY A 169 -15.35 5.98 -2.13
N LEU A 170 -15.83 6.40 -3.32
CA LEU A 170 -16.06 7.81 -3.63
C LEU A 170 -17.47 8.24 -3.23
N GLU A 171 -17.55 9.17 -2.30
CA GLU A 171 -18.80 9.75 -1.82
C GLU A 171 -18.92 11.21 -2.26
N ARG A 172 -20.03 11.52 -2.95
CA ARG A 172 -20.42 12.89 -3.30
C ARG A 172 -21.14 13.51 -2.10
N PHE A 173 -20.76 14.73 -1.73
CA PHE A 173 -21.41 15.47 -0.66
C PHE A 173 -21.77 16.88 -1.11
N ASP A 174 -22.99 17.30 -0.75
CA ASP A 174 -23.63 18.55 -1.15
C ASP A 174 -24.07 19.32 0.11
N PRO A 175 -23.22 20.24 0.64
CA PRO A 175 -23.46 20.89 1.94
C PRO A 175 -24.71 21.77 1.97
N SER A 176 -25.13 22.27 0.79
CA SER A 176 -26.34 23.10 0.65
C SER A 176 -27.64 22.37 0.96
N ASP A 177 -27.69 21.05 0.74
CA ASP A 177 -28.92 20.28 0.88
C ASP A 177 -29.18 19.93 2.36
N ALA A 178 -28.11 19.76 3.13
CA ALA A 178 -28.15 19.49 4.56
C ALA A 178 -28.29 20.79 5.40
N GLY A 179 -27.96 21.95 4.83
CA GLY A 179 -27.90 23.21 5.58
C GLY A 179 -26.76 23.19 6.62
N ASP A 180 -25.67 22.50 6.30
CA ASP A 180 -24.57 22.28 7.23
C ASP A 180 -23.82 23.58 7.55
N LYS A 181 -23.20 23.59 8.74
CA LYS A 181 -22.26 24.64 9.13
C LYS A 181 -21.01 24.56 8.26
N PHE A 182 -20.41 25.72 7.99
CA PHE A 182 -19.20 25.78 7.20
C PHE A 182 -18.00 25.16 7.94
N ASP A 183 -17.57 23.99 7.47
CA ASP A 183 -16.34 23.34 7.91
C ASP A 183 -15.15 23.58 6.95
N PRO A 184 -14.09 24.30 7.37
CA PRO A 184 -12.92 24.61 6.51
C PRO A 184 -12.14 23.38 6.00
N ASN A 185 -12.28 22.23 6.67
CA ASN A 185 -11.58 21.01 6.28
C ASN A 185 -12.17 20.36 5.01
N VAL A 186 -13.46 20.58 4.75
CA VAL A 186 -14.21 19.93 3.66
C VAL A 186 -14.79 20.94 2.67
N HIS A 187 -14.93 22.21 3.06
CA HIS A 187 -15.56 23.26 2.27
C HIS A 187 -14.59 24.36 1.87
N GLU A 188 -14.75 24.86 0.65
CA GLU A 188 -14.07 26.05 0.12
C GLU A 188 -15.10 27.18 -0.04
N ALA A 189 -15.03 28.21 0.80
CA ALA A 189 -15.93 29.36 0.71
C ALA A 189 -15.48 30.29 -0.43
N VAL A 190 -16.26 30.34 -1.51
CA VAL A 190 -15.95 31.19 -2.68
C VAL A 190 -16.51 32.60 -2.52
N PHE A 191 -17.68 32.72 -1.91
CA PHE A 191 -18.33 34.02 -1.68
C PHE A 191 -19.21 34.02 -0.43
N MET A 192 -19.45 35.22 0.09
CA MET A 192 -20.33 35.46 1.23
C MET A 192 -21.50 36.35 0.76
N ALA A 193 -22.72 36.00 1.16
CA ALA A 193 -23.90 36.80 0.84
C ALA A 193 -24.84 36.87 2.05
N PRO A 194 -25.48 38.04 2.30
CA PRO A 194 -26.52 38.13 3.31
C PRO A 194 -27.77 37.38 2.84
N GLN A 195 -28.31 36.51 3.70
CA GLN A 195 -29.54 35.78 3.43
C GLN A 195 -30.50 35.96 4.61
N PRO A 196 -31.59 36.73 4.45
CA PRO A 196 -32.51 37.00 5.54
C PRO A 196 -33.17 35.69 6.00
N GLY A 197 -32.93 35.32 7.26
CA GLY A 197 -33.53 34.13 7.88
C GLY A 197 -32.62 32.91 8.03
N LYS A 198 -31.33 32.99 7.66
CA LYS A 198 -30.33 31.95 7.97
C LYS A 198 -29.25 32.48 8.91
N GLU A 199 -28.74 31.63 9.80
CA GLU A 199 -27.64 31.99 10.71
C GLU A 199 -26.33 32.22 9.96
N ASP A 200 -25.45 33.04 10.55
CA ASP A 200 -24.12 33.28 10.02
C ASP A 200 -23.28 32.01 10.02
N GLY A 201 -22.49 31.81 8.97
CA GLY A 201 -21.60 30.65 8.84
C GLY A 201 -22.28 29.39 8.32
N ILE A 202 -23.57 29.44 7.94
CA ILE A 202 -24.26 28.34 7.27
C ILE A 202 -23.97 28.37 5.76
N VAL A 203 -23.83 27.19 5.15
CA VAL A 203 -23.76 27.06 3.68
C VAL A 203 -25.16 27.20 3.09
N PHE A 204 -25.37 28.19 2.20
CA PHE A 204 -26.67 28.37 1.55
C PHE A 204 -26.70 27.85 0.11
N PHE A 205 -25.57 27.82 -0.57
CA PHE A 205 -25.49 27.44 -1.98
C PHE A 205 -24.18 26.70 -2.25
N THR A 206 -24.25 25.60 -3.01
CA THR A 206 -23.08 24.86 -3.47
C THR A 206 -22.92 25.09 -4.96
N GLN A 207 -21.82 25.75 -5.35
CA GLN A 207 -21.51 25.99 -6.76
C GLN A 207 -20.90 24.74 -7.41
N GLN A 208 -20.00 24.07 -6.68
CA GLN A 208 -19.34 22.86 -7.15
C GLN A 208 -19.33 21.85 -6.02
N LYS A 209 -19.79 20.64 -6.33
CA LYS A 209 -20.04 19.59 -5.35
C LYS A 209 -18.74 18.93 -4.89
N GLY A 210 -18.71 18.52 -3.63
CA GLY A 210 -17.52 17.95 -3.00
C GLY A 210 -17.45 16.43 -3.17
N PHE A 211 -16.23 15.89 -3.12
CA PHE A 211 -16.00 14.44 -3.16
C PHE A 211 -15.02 13.99 -2.07
N LEU A 212 -15.40 12.94 -1.36
CA LEU A 212 -14.59 12.22 -0.38
C LEU A 212 -14.18 10.87 -0.97
N LEU A 213 -12.94 10.45 -0.73
CA LEU A 213 -12.43 9.13 -1.05
C LEU A 213 -12.03 8.45 0.26
N ASN A 214 -12.72 7.38 0.66
CA ASN A 214 -12.42 6.64 1.88
C ASN A 214 -12.22 7.54 3.13
N GLY A 215 -13.08 8.57 3.29
CA GLY A 215 -13.02 9.54 4.39
C GLY A 215 -12.01 10.69 4.22
N ARG A 216 -11.22 10.72 3.15
CA ARG A 216 -10.30 11.83 2.82
C ARG A 216 -10.90 12.74 1.75
N VAL A 217 -10.73 14.04 1.90
CA VAL A 217 -11.16 15.02 0.89
C VAL A 217 -10.33 14.88 -0.38
N LEU A 218 -11.00 14.49 -1.48
CA LEU A 218 -10.41 14.47 -2.82
C LEU A 218 -10.48 15.87 -3.44
N ARG A 219 -11.65 16.50 -3.31
CA ARG A 219 -11.96 17.86 -3.75
C ARG A 219 -12.97 18.48 -2.78
N PRO A 220 -12.70 19.69 -2.25
CA PRO A 220 -13.65 20.38 -1.39
C PRO A 220 -14.89 20.83 -2.17
N ALA A 221 -16.02 20.97 -1.50
CA ALA A 221 -17.20 21.59 -2.08
C ALA A 221 -17.00 23.11 -2.11
N LYS A 222 -17.24 23.75 -3.26
CA LYS A 222 -17.24 25.20 -3.38
C LYS A 222 -18.59 25.75 -2.99
N VAL A 223 -18.60 26.53 -1.93
CA VAL A 223 -19.83 26.95 -1.25
C VAL A 223 -19.92 28.46 -1.10
N GLY A 224 -21.15 28.95 -1.11
CA GLY A 224 -21.53 30.29 -0.64
C GLY A 224 -21.95 30.21 0.82
N VAL A 225 -21.33 31.04 1.67
CA VAL A 225 -21.60 31.09 3.12
C VAL A 225 -22.46 32.32 3.45
N VAL A 226 -23.41 32.15 4.36
CA VAL A 226 -24.21 33.26 4.86
C VAL A 226 -23.38 34.12 5.79
N LYS A 227 -23.35 35.42 5.52
CA LYS A 227 -22.84 36.43 6.43
C LYS A 227 -23.84 37.57 6.46
N ASN A 228 -24.65 37.62 7.50
CA ASN A 228 -25.53 38.75 7.76
C ASN A 228 -24.64 39.91 8.23
N ALA A 229 -24.74 41.04 7.55
CA ALA A 229 -23.96 42.24 7.84
C ALA A 229 -24.45 42.91 9.13
#